data_AF-A0A1F7LNU4-F1
#
_entry.id   AF-A0A1F7LNU4-F1
#
_cell.length_a   1.000
_cell.length_b   1.000
_cell.length_c   1.000
_cell.angle_alpha   90.00
_cell.angle_beta   90.00
_cell.angle_gamma   90.00
#
_symmetry.space_group_name_H-M   'P 1'
#
loop_
_entity.id
_entity.type
_entity.pdbx_description
1 polymer ?
#
loop_
_entity_poly.entity_id
_entity_poly.type
_entity_poly.pdbx_seq_one_letter_code
_entity_poly.pdbx_strand_id
1 'polypeptide(L)'
;MAQDHGQGRSHDRWAHLRFSVVGPLLAAPPPPGELKAALTALAATQWLHPITREPTRFAVSTIERWLYLAKHERADPVGVLRRKVRKDLGQPRAIGDTLTRVLLAQYDAHKGWSAQLHADNLAVRVAEDERLGPMPSYSTVRRVLRAHGLFRRRRLA
;
A
#
# COMPACT_ATOMS: atom_id res chain seq x y z
N MET A 1 10.10 -3.87 -15.86
CA MET A 1 10.25 -3.36 -14.48
C MET A 1 9.46 -2.06 -14.37
N ALA A 2 8.23 -2.12 -13.87
CA ALA A 2 7.27 -1.02 -13.96
C ALA A 2 7.21 -0.24 -12.64
N GLN A 3 7.93 0.87 -12.61
CA GLN A 3 7.63 2.15 -11.95
C GLN A 3 6.70 2.14 -10.72
N ASP A 4 7.30 1.99 -9.53
CA ASP A 4 6.69 2.27 -8.20
C ASP A 4 7.13 3.65 -7.63
N HIS A 5 7.74 4.49 -8.48
CA HIS A 5 8.42 5.71 -8.02
C HIS A 5 7.49 6.80 -7.46
N GLY A 6 6.17 6.73 -7.69
CA GLY A 6 5.21 7.70 -7.17
C GLY A 6 4.74 7.42 -5.73
N GLN A 7 4.63 6.13 -5.38
CA GLN A 7 4.20 5.70 -4.04
C GLN A 7 5.35 5.87 -3.04
N GLY A 8 6.58 5.52 -3.43
CA GLY A 8 7.79 5.77 -2.65
C GLY A 8 7.92 7.23 -2.24
N ARG A 9 7.89 8.15 -3.21
CA ARG A 9 7.96 9.61 -2.96
C ARG A 9 6.85 10.12 -2.05
N SER A 10 5.64 9.58 -2.16
CA SER A 10 4.52 10.01 -1.32
C SER A 10 4.69 9.57 0.12
N HIS A 11 5.14 8.34 0.35
CA HIS A 11 5.45 7.85 1.69
C HIS A 11 6.61 8.60 2.33
N ASP A 12 7.62 8.99 1.54
CA ASP A 12 8.78 9.74 2.03
C ASP A 12 8.36 11.16 2.43
N ARG A 13 7.56 11.85 1.60
CA ARG A 13 7.01 13.16 1.95
C ARG A 13 6.16 13.12 3.24
N TRP A 14 5.41 12.04 3.46
CA TRP A 14 4.70 11.81 4.72
C TRP A 14 5.63 11.60 5.91
N ALA A 15 6.72 10.84 5.73
CA ALA A 15 7.72 10.61 6.77
C ALA A 15 8.37 11.93 7.21
N HIS A 16 8.77 12.76 6.24
CA HIS A 16 9.39 14.06 6.49
C HIS A 16 8.45 15.03 7.22
N LEU A 17 7.17 15.09 6.82
CA LEU A 17 6.19 15.90 7.53
C LEU A 17 6.05 15.45 8.99
N ARG A 18 5.88 14.16 9.24
CA ARG A 18 5.75 13.63 10.60
C ARG A 18 6.97 13.93 11.43
N PHE A 19 8.16 13.79 10.85
CA PHE A 19 9.41 14.12 11.52
C PHE A 19 9.51 15.62 11.82
N SER A 20 9.11 16.51 10.90
CA SER A 20 9.09 17.95 11.16
C SER A 20 8.17 18.36 12.31
N VAL A 21 7.09 17.59 12.54
CA VAL A 21 6.15 17.83 13.66
C VAL A 21 6.80 17.49 15.00
N VAL A 22 7.48 16.33 15.09
CA VAL A 22 8.06 15.84 16.37
C VAL A 22 9.52 16.22 16.58
N GLY A 23 10.21 16.66 15.52
CA GLY A 23 11.61 17.05 15.54
C GLY A 23 11.95 18.08 16.62
N PRO A 24 11.14 19.13 16.84
CA PRO A 24 11.36 20.07 17.94
C PRO A 24 11.39 19.40 19.31
N LEU A 25 10.52 18.42 19.57
CA LEU A 25 10.48 17.69 20.85
C LEU A 25 11.66 16.72 21.02
N LEU A 26 12.25 16.27 19.92
CA LEU A 26 13.44 15.42 19.94
C LEU A 26 14.72 16.24 20.16
N ALA A 27 14.79 17.43 19.54
CA ALA A 27 15.94 18.32 19.65
C ALA A 27 15.99 19.05 21.00
N ALA A 28 14.82 19.45 21.52
CA ALA A 28 14.67 20.12 22.80
C ALA A 28 13.61 19.37 23.63
N PRO A 29 14.00 18.28 24.32
CA PRO A 29 13.06 17.50 25.12
C PRO A 29 12.48 18.36 26.24
N PRO A 30 11.14 18.39 26.39
CA PRO A 30 10.50 19.19 27.42
C PRO A 30 10.80 18.62 28.83
N PRO A 31 10.75 19.47 29.87
CA PRO A 31 10.86 19.04 31.25
C PRO A 31 9.80 17.98 31.63
N PRO A 32 10.05 17.20 32.71
CA PRO A 32 9.05 16.29 33.26
C PRO A 32 7.73 17.02 33.53
N GLY A 33 6.62 16.49 33.00
CA GLY A 33 5.28 17.06 33.17
C GLY A 33 4.81 18.00 32.06
N GLU A 34 5.72 18.55 31.24
CA GLU A 34 5.36 19.50 30.17
C GLU A 34 5.09 18.85 28.80
N LEU A 35 5.39 17.56 28.66
CA LEU A 35 5.23 16.83 27.41
C LEU A 35 3.80 16.94 26.84
N LYS A 36 2.78 16.80 27.69
CA LYS A 36 1.38 16.88 27.28
C LYS A 36 1.02 18.27 26.75
N ALA A 37 1.54 19.33 27.37
CA ALA A 37 1.32 20.70 26.92
C ALA A 37 1.99 20.94 25.56
N ALA A 38 3.24 20.50 25.40
CA ALA A 38 3.97 20.61 24.15
C ALA A 38 3.29 19.86 22.99
N LEU A 39 2.81 18.63 23.24
CA LEU A 39 2.02 17.87 22.26
C LEU A 39 0.69 18.56 21.90
N THR A 40 0.03 19.17 22.89
CA THR A 40 -1.22 19.92 22.68
C THR A 40 -0.99 21.17 21.80
N ALA A 41 0.11 21.89 22.01
CA ALA A 41 0.50 23.02 21.17
C ALA A 41 0.75 22.59 19.71
N LEU A 42 1.42 21.45 19.50
CA LEU A 42 1.63 20.91 18.15
C LEU A 42 0.32 20.46 17.48
N ALA A 43 -0.62 19.90 18.25
CA ALA A 43 -1.94 19.53 17.75
C ALA A 43 -2.82 20.75 17.40
N ALA A 44 -2.62 21.87 18.11
CA ALA A 44 -3.24 23.15 17.82
C ALA A 44 -2.59 23.88 16.64
N THR A 45 -1.44 23.42 16.16
CA THR A 45 -0.76 23.97 14.98
C THR A 45 -1.37 23.40 13.70
N GLN A 46 -1.49 24.25 12.68
CA GLN A 46 -1.91 23.83 11.36
C GLN A 46 -0.68 23.48 10.52
N TRP A 47 -0.70 22.29 9.92
CA TRP A 47 0.39 21.76 9.11
C TRP A 47 -0.04 21.70 7.64
N LEU A 48 0.91 21.67 6.71
CA LEU A 48 0.61 21.52 5.29
C LEU A 48 0.62 20.05 4.90
N HIS A 49 -0.47 19.58 4.30
CA HIS A 49 -0.55 18.23 3.78
C HIS A 49 0.52 18.04 2.70
N PRO A 50 1.33 16.96 2.75
CA PRO A 50 2.59 16.90 2.01
C PRO A 50 2.39 16.60 0.51
N ILE A 51 1.16 16.33 0.08
CA ILE A 51 0.78 16.03 -1.30
C ILE A 51 -0.15 17.11 -1.85
N THR A 52 -1.28 17.35 -1.19
CA THR A 52 -2.31 18.31 -1.63
C THR A 52 -2.02 19.75 -1.21
N ARG A 53 -1.05 19.97 -0.31
CA ARG A 53 -0.74 21.29 0.29
C ARG A 53 -1.91 21.92 1.07
N GLU A 54 -2.97 21.18 1.29
CA GLU A 54 -4.10 21.65 2.09
C GLU A 54 -3.74 21.69 3.57
N PRO A 55 -4.34 22.61 4.33
CA PRO A 55 -4.10 22.67 5.76
C PRO A 55 -4.66 21.45 6.50
N THR A 56 -3.87 20.85 7.38
CA THR A 56 -4.24 19.66 8.16
C THR A 56 -3.81 19.80 9.62
N ARG A 57 -4.48 19.07 10.51
CA ARG A 57 -4.20 19.04 11.96
C ARG A 57 -4.12 17.59 12.39
N PHE A 58 -3.31 17.32 13.42
CA PHE A 58 -3.14 15.99 13.96
C PHE A 58 -3.53 15.95 15.43
N ALA A 59 -4.15 14.86 15.86
CA ALA A 59 -4.51 14.66 17.26
C ALA A 59 -3.26 14.43 18.13
N VAL A 60 -3.33 14.82 19.39
CA VAL A 60 -2.25 14.65 20.40
C VAL A 60 -1.71 13.22 20.41
N SER A 61 -2.58 12.22 20.49
CA SER A 61 -2.20 10.79 20.51
C SER A 61 -1.46 10.33 19.25
N THR A 62 -1.72 10.98 18.11
CA THR A 62 -1.04 10.68 16.84
C THR A 62 0.37 11.24 16.83
N ILE A 63 0.55 12.49 17.30
CA ILE A 63 1.85 13.14 17.42
C ILE A 63 2.70 12.41 18.47
N GLU A 64 2.10 12.04 19.60
CA GLU A 64 2.75 11.27 20.66
C GLU A 64 3.28 9.92 20.15
N ARG A 65 2.48 9.21 19.35
CA ARG A 65 2.91 7.97 18.72
C ARG A 65 4.12 8.18 17.81
N TRP A 66 4.15 9.25 17.02
CA TRP A 66 5.30 9.57 16.17
C TRP A 66 6.54 9.89 17.00
N LEU A 67 6.37 10.65 18.09
CA LEU A 67 7.46 11.00 18.99
C LEU A 67 8.13 9.74 19.54
N TYR A 68 7.36 8.79 20.09
CA TYR A 68 7.93 7.57 20.63
C TYR A 68 8.54 6.66 19.57
N LEU A 69 7.94 6.57 18.38
CA LEU A 69 8.52 5.81 17.26
C LEU A 69 9.88 6.37 16.85
N ALA A 70 9.97 7.69 16.67
CA ALA A 70 11.22 8.35 16.29
C ALA A 70 12.26 8.33 17.41
N LYS A 71 11.84 8.46 18.68
CA LYS A 71 12.73 8.42 19.85
C LYS A 71 13.38 7.04 20.05
N HIS A 72 12.67 5.97 19.71
CA HIS A 72 13.17 4.60 19.89
C HIS A 72 14.02 4.12 18.71
N GLU A 73 13.98 4.82 17.58
CA GLU A 73 14.78 4.50 16.39
C GLU A 73 16.11 5.26 16.42
N ARG A 74 17.23 4.55 16.29
CA ARG A 74 18.58 5.14 16.38
C ARG A 74 19.22 5.39 15.02
N ALA A 75 18.84 4.62 14.00
CA ALA A 75 19.49 4.66 12.69
C ALA A 75 18.75 5.58 11.71
N ASP A 76 17.43 5.46 11.64
CA ASP A 76 16.60 6.25 10.71
C ASP A 76 15.27 6.71 11.34
N PRO A 77 15.31 7.78 12.17
CA PRO A 77 14.12 8.36 12.80
C PRO A 77 13.07 8.87 11.81
N VAL A 78 13.45 9.13 10.56
CA VAL A 78 12.52 9.53 9.50
C VAL A 78 11.87 8.30 8.88
N GLY A 79 12.66 7.28 8.53
CA GLY A 79 12.20 6.04 7.94
C GLY A 79 11.19 5.28 8.79
N VAL A 80 11.33 5.27 10.12
CA VAL A 80 10.34 4.64 11.02
C VAL A 80 8.97 5.34 10.98
N LEU A 81 8.95 6.63 10.64
CA LEU A 81 7.72 7.42 10.47
C LEU A 81 7.10 7.27 9.09
N ARG A 82 7.75 6.54 8.17
CA ARG A 82 7.15 6.18 6.89
C ARG A 82 5.88 5.38 7.13
N ARG A 83 4.83 5.65 6.35
CA ARG A 83 3.62 4.82 6.40
C ARG A 83 4.02 3.38 6.10
N LYS A 84 3.95 2.50 7.11
CA LYS A 84 4.13 1.06 6.91
C LYS A 84 3.14 0.61 5.85
N VAL A 85 3.65 0.26 4.68
CA VAL A 85 2.88 -0.45 3.66
C VAL A 85 2.38 -1.70 4.38
N ARG A 86 1.06 -1.83 4.54
CA ARG A 86 0.47 -3.04 5.13
C ARG A 86 1.06 -4.22 4.36
N LYS A 87 1.56 -5.25 5.05
CA LYS A 87 2.10 -6.45 4.38
C LYS A 87 1.07 -7.10 3.45
N ASP A 88 -0.21 -6.77 3.64
CA ASP A 88 -1.34 -7.26 2.84
C ASP A 88 -1.65 -6.38 1.61
N LEU A 89 -0.90 -5.29 1.37
CA LEU A 89 -0.92 -4.59 0.09
C LEU A 89 -0.27 -5.49 -0.96
N GLY A 90 -1.10 -6.39 -1.52
CA GLY A 90 -0.70 -7.33 -2.54
C GLY A 90 -0.99 -8.79 -2.23
N GLN A 91 -1.39 -9.17 -1.01
CA GLN A 91 -1.84 -10.55 -0.76
C GLN A 91 -3.23 -10.76 -1.35
N PRO A 92 -3.37 -11.57 -2.41
CA PRO A 92 -4.60 -11.69 -3.16
C PRO A 92 -5.56 -12.63 -2.42
N ARG A 93 -6.26 -12.16 -1.40
CA ARG A 93 -7.33 -12.94 -0.74
C ARG A 93 -8.67 -12.90 -1.51
N ALA A 94 -8.61 -12.83 -2.84
CA ALA A 94 -9.80 -12.68 -3.70
C ALA A 94 -9.96 -13.79 -4.74
N ILE A 95 -8.94 -14.65 -4.91
CA ILE A 95 -9.03 -15.82 -5.78
C ILE A 95 -8.57 -17.04 -4.98
N GLY A 96 -9.37 -18.12 -4.99
CA GLY A 96 -8.94 -19.37 -4.36
C GLY A 96 -7.73 -19.96 -5.07
N ASP A 97 -6.90 -20.72 -4.35
CA ASP A 97 -5.70 -21.36 -4.92
C ASP A 97 -6.03 -22.24 -6.13
N THR A 98 -7.17 -22.93 -6.09
CA THR A 98 -7.67 -23.75 -7.19
C THR A 98 -7.96 -22.92 -8.43
N LEU A 99 -8.72 -21.83 -8.30
CA LEU A 99 -9.07 -20.96 -9.43
C LEU A 99 -7.83 -20.24 -10.00
N THR A 100 -6.86 -19.91 -9.14
CA THR A 100 -5.57 -19.36 -9.57
C THR A 100 -4.82 -20.37 -10.43
N ARG A 101 -4.71 -21.64 -10.01
CA ARG A 101 -4.06 -22.69 -10.80
C ARG A 101 -4.73 -22.87 -12.17
N VAL A 102 -6.06 -22.87 -12.21
CA VAL A 102 -6.83 -22.96 -13.47
C VAL A 102 -6.52 -21.77 -14.39
N LEU A 103 -6.50 -20.54 -13.87
CA LEU A 103 -6.18 -19.34 -14.64
C LEU A 103 -4.74 -19.38 -15.18
N LEU A 104 -3.77 -19.84 -14.39
CA LEU A 104 -2.38 -19.98 -14.84
C LEU A 104 -2.23 -21.03 -15.94
N ALA A 105 -2.88 -22.19 -15.79
CA ALA A 105 -2.89 -23.23 -16.82
C ALA A 105 -3.56 -22.77 -18.12
N GLN A 106 -4.69 -22.05 -18.01
CA GLN A 106 -5.38 -21.46 -19.16
C GLN A 106 -4.51 -20.41 -19.87
N TYR A 107 -3.75 -19.62 -19.12
CA TYR A 107 -2.80 -18.69 -19.71
C TYR A 107 -1.66 -19.40 -20.44
N ASP A 108 -1.10 -20.46 -19.88
CA ASP A 108 -0.01 -21.21 -20.54
C ASP A 108 -0.47 -21.84 -21.87
N ALA A 109 -1.69 -22.39 -21.90
CA ALA A 109 -2.31 -22.91 -23.12
C ALA A 109 -2.57 -21.82 -24.17
N HIS A 110 -2.86 -20.58 -23.73
CA HIS A 110 -3.31 -19.50 -24.61
C HIS A 110 -2.62 -18.15 -24.36
N LYS A 111 -1.29 -18.13 -24.43
CA LYS A 111 -0.44 -16.93 -24.17
C LYS A 111 -0.78 -15.70 -25.00
N GLY A 112 -1.48 -15.88 -26.13
CA GLY A 112 -1.87 -14.81 -27.06
C GLY A 112 -3.20 -14.11 -26.74
N TRP A 113 -3.94 -14.60 -25.75
CA TRP A 113 -5.23 -14.03 -25.34
C TRP A 113 -5.08 -12.71 -24.59
N SER A 114 -6.13 -11.88 -24.66
CA SER A 114 -6.24 -10.68 -23.84
C SER A 114 -6.65 -11.06 -22.41
N ALA A 115 -6.41 -10.17 -21.45
CA ALA A 115 -6.89 -10.37 -20.09
C ALA A 115 -8.42 -10.53 -20.02
N GLN A 116 -9.15 -9.85 -20.91
CA GLN A 116 -10.61 -9.97 -21.04
C GLN A 116 -10.98 -11.39 -21.47
N LEU A 117 -10.34 -11.92 -22.52
CA LEU A 117 -10.63 -13.25 -23.03
C LEU A 117 -10.28 -14.35 -22.00
N HIS A 118 -9.26 -14.13 -21.17
CA HIS A 118 -9.01 -15.00 -20.03
C HIS A 118 -10.14 -14.97 -18.99
N ALA A 119 -10.65 -13.78 -18.67
CA ALA A 119 -11.75 -13.63 -17.71
C ALA A 119 -13.05 -14.26 -18.23
N ASP A 120 -13.39 -14.04 -19.50
CA ASP A 120 -14.62 -14.57 -20.10
C ASP A 120 -14.59 -16.12 -20.14
N ASN A 121 -13.46 -16.71 -20.55
CA ASN A 121 -13.32 -18.17 -20.56
C ASN A 121 -13.23 -18.77 -19.14
N LEU A 122 -12.70 -18.03 -18.17
CA LEU A 122 -12.69 -18.45 -16.78
C LEU A 122 -14.12 -18.49 -16.21
N ALA A 123 -14.99 -17.55 -16.60
CA ALA A 123 -16.39 -17.53 -16.19
C ALA A 123 -17.15 -18.78 -16.68
N VAL A 124 -16.88 -19.22 -17.92
CA VAL A 124 -17.45 -20.47 -18.46
C VAL A 124 -17.02 -21.66 -17.61
N ARG A 125 -15.72 -21.77 -17.28
CA ARG A 125 -15.20 -22.88 -16.45
C ARG A 125 -15.77 -22.89 -15.04
N VAL A 126 -15.97 -21.71 -14.44
CA VAL A 126 -16.60 -21.59 -13.11
C VAL A 126 -18.08 -21.97 -13.16
N ALA A 127 -18.78 -21.70 -14.28
CA ALA A 127 -20.15 -22.13 -14.47
C ALA A 127 -20.28 -23.65 -14.69
N GLU A 128 -19.26 -24.30 -15.27
CA GLU A 128 -19.20 -25.75 -15.49
C GLU A 128 -18.78 -26.53 -14.24
N ASP A 129 -17.92 -25.96 -13.39
CA ASP A 129 -17.41 -26.59 -12.17
C ASP A 129 -17.51 -25.65 -10.96
N GLU A 130 -18.58 -25.81 -10.18
CA GLU A 130 -18.84 -25.05 -8.95
C GLU A 130 -17.75 -25.23 -7.88
N ARG A 131 -16.93 -26.29 -7.95
CA ARG A 131 -15.82 -26.53 -7.00
C ARG A 131 -14.69 -25.53 -7.16
N LEU A 132 -14.65 -24.80 -8.28
CA LEU A 132 -13.69 -23.73 -8.53
C LEU A 132 -13.97 -22.48 -7.70
N GLY A 133 -15.14 -22.40 -7.08
CA GLY A 133 -15.58 -21.26 -6.27
C GLY A 133 -16.13 -20.11 -7.10
N PRO A 134 -16.53 -18.99 -6.46
CA PRO A 134 -17.21 -17.91 -7.14
C PRO A 134 -16.31 -17.17 -8.15
N MET A 135 -16.89 -16.72 -9.25
CA MET A 135 -16.18 -15.96 -10.29
C MET A 135 -15.69 -14.61 -9.73
N PRO A 136 -14.38 -14.33 -9.75
CA PRO A 136 -13.85 -13.04 -9.32
C PRO A 136 -14.13 -11.94 -10.36
N SER A 137 -14.10 -10.68 -9.91
CA SER A 137 -14.23 -9.54 -10.82
C SER A 137 -13.11 -9.48 -11.85
N TYR A 138 -13.38 -8.87 -13.01
CA TYR A 138 -12.37 -8.66 -14.06
C TYR A 138 -11.09 -7.98 -13.55
N SER A 139 -11.22 -6.99 -12.65
CA SER A 139 -10.07 -6.30 -12.04
C SER A 139 -9.20 -7.24 -11.21
N THR A 140 -9.80 -8.25 -10.57
CA THR A 140 -9.10 -9.29 -9.81
C THR A 140 -8.35 -10.23 -10.74
N VAL A 141 -8.99 -10.74 -11.81
CA VAL A 141 -8.33 -11.59 -12.83
C VAL A 141 -7.11 -10.87 -13.42
N ARG A 142 -7.27 -9.61 -13.82
CA ARG A 142 -6.19 -8.80 -14.37
C ARG A 142 -5.07 -8.56 -13.36
N ARG A 143 -5.39 -8.41 -12.07
CA ARG A 143 -4.39 -8.26 -11.00
C ARG A 143 -3.57 -9.53 -10.82
N VAL A 144 -4.22 -10.70 -10.83
CA VAL A 144 -3.55 -12.01 -10.72
C VAL A 144 -2.60 -12.22 -11.89
N LEU A 145 -3.07 -12.02 -13.13
CA LEU A 145 -2.21 -12.14 -14.32
C LEU A 145 -0.97 -11.23 -14.22
N ARG A 146 -1.14 -9.97 -13.79
CA ARG A 146 -0.03 -9.03 -13.59
C ARG A 146 0.92 -9.45 -12.48
N ALA A 147 0.40 -9.92 -11.36
CA ALA A 147 1.20 -10.38 -10.22
C ALA A 147 2.10 -11.57 -10.62
N HIS A 148 1.62 -12.43 -11.53
CA HIS A 148 2.39 -13.54 -12.10
C HIS A 148 3.20 -13.16 -13.36
N GLY A 149 3.27 -11.87 -13.73
CA GLY A 149 4.02 -11.41 -14.90
C GLY A 149 3.45 -11.87 -16.26
N LEU A 150 2.18 -12.26 -16.28
CA LEU A 150 1.50 -12.82 -17.45
C LEU A 150 0.84 -11.69 -18.26
N PHE A 151 1.45 -11.36 -19.39
CA PHE A 151 0.97 -10.35 -20.34
C PHE A 151 0.67 -10.99 -21.69
N ARG A 152 -0.24 -10.42 -22.48
CA ARG A 152 -0.51 -10.92 -23.83
C ARG A 152 0.79 -11.02 -24.64
N ARG A 153 1.16 -12.23 -25.06
CA ARG A 153 2.31 -12.46 -25.94
C ARG A 153 1.81 -12.51 -27.37
N ARG A 154 2.16 -11.48 -28.15
CA ARG A 154 1.92 -11.52 -29.60
C ARG A 154 2.80 -12.64 -30.15
N ARG A 155 2.21 -13.59 -30.88
CA ARG A 155 2.97 -14.63 -31.57
C ARG A 155 3.82 -13.86 -32.60
N LEU A 156 5.15 -13.82 -32.40
CA LEU A 156 6.06 -13.36 -33.45
C LEU A 156 5.92 -14.42 -34.55
N ALA A 157 5.41 -13.98 -35.69
CA ALA A 157 5.40 -14.77 -36.92
C ALA A 157 6.82 -14.80 -37.48
#